data_AF-A0A193BVB5-F1
#
_entry.id   AF-A0A193BVB5-F1
#
_cell.length_a   1.000
_cell.length_b   1.000
_cell.length_c   1.000
_cell.angle_alpha   90.00
_cell.angle_beta   90.00
_cell.angle_gamma   90.00
#
_symmetry.space_group_name_H-M   'P 1'
#
loop_
_entity.id
_entity.type
_entity.pdbx_description
1 polymer ?
#
loop_
_entity_poly.entity_id
_entity_poly.type
_entity_poly.pdbx_seq_one_letter_code
_entity_poly.pdbx_strand_id
1 'polypeptide(L)'
;MSTLYVDDEEDRHNVRVLFEQFDPSAEFRANFWADFDRGTLQETVPMTTLADALSGTGIDEISFLKIDVERAELEVLNGLADDQWPKVRRLAIEVHDRNGRLAEIGELLDRRGYRVECLREEYFSGTRHPYGLRSSRLTKARSSCPGQHHRSSQ
;
A
#
# COMPACT_ATOMS: atom_id res chain seq x y z
N MET A 1 8.45 11.87 -8.99
CA MET A 1 8.39 10.85 -7.93
C MET A 1 9.80 10.53 -7.48
N SER A 2 9.97 10.09 -6.23
CA SER A 2 11.23 9.55 -5.70
C SER A 2 11.06 8.05 -5.46
N THR A 3 12.03 7.25 -5.87
CA THR A 3 11.99 5.79 -5.72
C THR A 3 13.36 5.27 -5.32
N LEU A 4 13.39 4.17 -4.57
CA LEU A 4 14.62 3.41 -4.30
C LEU A 4 15.04 2.56 -5.51
N TYR A 5 14.07 2.16 -6.33
CA TYR A 5 14.25 1.30 -7.49
C TYR A 5 13.75 1.99 -8.76
N VAL A 6 14.68 2.24 -9.68
CA VAL A 6 14.39 2.85 -10.99
C VAL A 6 14.09 1.75 -12.00
N ASP A 7 13.02 1.90 -12.76
CA ASP A 7 12.68 1.04 -13.90
C ASP A 7 12.02 1.91 -14.99
N ASP A 8 12.86 2.64 -15.72
CA ASP A 8 12.42 3.63 -16.71
C ASP A 8 11.58 3.00 -17.84
N GLU A 9 11.83 1.73 -18.16
CA GLU A 9 11.06 1.01 -19.19
C GLU A 9 9.64 0.74 -18.70
N GLU A 10 9.48 0.22 -17.49
CA GLU A 10 8.18 0.00 -16.86
C GLU A 10 7.42 1.33 -16.64
N ASP A 11 8.10 2.36 -16.14
CA ASP A 11 7.51 3.68 -15.93
C ASP A 11 7.01 4.29 -17.25
N ARG A 12 7.84 4.23 -18.31
CA ARG A 12 7.46 4.70 -19.65
C ARG A 12 6.29 3.90 -20.21
N HIS A 13 6.28 2.58 -20.02
CA HIS A 13 5.18 1.72 -20.44
C HIS A 13 3.86 2.07 -19.73
N ASN A 14 3.89 2.23 -18.42
CA ASN A 14 2.70 2.57 -17.62
C ASN A 14 2.09 3.91 -18.05
N VAL A 15 2.92 4.93 -18.28
CA VAL A 15 2.46 6.24 -18.79
C VAL A 15 1.81 6.10 -20.19
N ARG A 16 2.39 5.29 -21.09
CA ARG A 16 1.83 5.09 -22.43
C ARG A 16 0.42 4.52 -22.38
N VAL A 17 0.21 3.47 -21.57
CA VAL A 17 -1.11 2.86 -21.41
C VAL A 17 -2.11 3.86 -20.81
N LEU A 18 -1.68 4.65 -19.81
CA LEU A 18 -2.53 5.71 -19.26
C LEU A 18 -2.92 6.75 -20.31
N PHE A 19 -1.99 7.13 -21.20
CA PHE A 19 -2.27 8.06 -22.27
C PHE A 19 -3.17 7.49 -23.36
N GLU A 20 -3.23 6.18 -23.53
CA GLU A 20 -4.20 5.52 -24.42
C GLU A 20 -5.61 5.51 -23.81
N GLN A 21 -5.72 5.42 -22.48
CA GLN A 21 -7.00 5.37 -21.77
C GLN A 21 -7.61 6.76 -21.51
N PHE A 22 -6.80 7.73 -21.10
CA PHE A 22 -7.26 9.09 -20.80
C PHE A 22 -7.27 10.02 -22.01
N ASP A 23 -6.59 9.65 -23.10
CA ASP A 23 -6.42 10.41 -24.33
C ASP A 23 -6.20 11.93 -24.11
N PRO A 24 -5.13 12.31 -23.39
CA PRO A 24 -4.85 13.72 -23.13
C PRO A 24 -4.42 14.45 -24.41
N SER A 25 -4.55 15.78 -24.42
CA SER A 25 -4.20 16.61 -25.57
C SER A 25 -2.76 16.36 -26.03
N ALA A 26 -2.50 16.53 -27.34
CA ALA A 26 -1.17 16.37 -27.91
C ALA A 26 -0.13 17.29 -27.23
N GLU A 27 -0.54 18.50 -26.84
CA GLU A 27 0.28 19.43 -26.07
C GLU A 27 0.65 18.86 -24.70
N PHE A 28 -0.32 18.33 -23.95
CA PHE A 28 -0.04 17.71 -22.66
C PHE A 28 0.90 16.50 -22.80
N ARG A 29 0.66 15.65 -23.81
CA ARG A 29 1.53 14.49 -24.09
C ARG A 29 2.97 14.93 -24.35
N ALA A 30 3.16 15.95 -25.19
CA ALA A 30 4.47 16.47 -25.53
C ALA A 30 5.18 17.06 -24.30
N ASN A 31 4.48 17.87 -23.51
CA ASN A 31 5.04 18.46 -22.29
C ASN A 31 5.40 17.39 -21.25
N PHE A 32 4.54 16.40 -21.04
CA PHE A 32 4.82 15.31 -20.12
C PHE A 32 6.06 14.51 -20.55
N TRP A 33 6.19 14.16 -21.83
CA TRP A 33 7.35 13.40 -22.29
C TRP A 33 8.63 14.22 -22.27
N ALA A 34 8.57 15.52 -22.61
CA ALA A 34 9.71 16.41 -22.45
C ALA A 34 10.19 16.46 -20.99
N ASP A 35 9.24 16.46 -20.04
CA ASP A 35 9.50 16.43 -18.62
C ASP A 35 10.07 15.10 -18.13
N PHE A 36 9.49 13.99 -18.59
CA PHE A 36 9.93 12.62 -18.29
C PHE A 36 11.34 12.36 -18.81
N ASP A 37 11.64 12.81 -20.03
CA ASP A 37 12.92 12.59 -20.70
C ASP A 37 14.05 13.48 -20.13
N ARG A 38 13.75 14.40 -19.18
CA ARG A 38 14.79 15.10 -18.41
C ARG A 38 15.62 14.15 -17.53
N GLY A 39 15.14 12.93 -17.31
CA GLY A 39 15.86 11.86 -16.64
C GLY A 39 15.80 11.93 -15.12
N THR A 40 16.40 10.92 -14.50
CA THR A 40 16.37 10.68 -13.06
C THR A 40 17.58 11.31 -12.38
N LEU A 41 17.35 12.15 -11.38
CA LEU A 41 18.39 12.62 -10.47
C LEU A 41 18.62 11.56 -9.38
N GLN A 42 19.87 11.12 -9.21
CA GLN A 42 20.25 10.22 -8.12
C GLN A 42 20.92 11.00 -6.99
N GLU A 43 20.35 10.89 -5.81
CA GLU A 43 20.90 11.49 -4.58
C GLU A 43 21.00 10.44 -3.47
N THR A 44 22.08 10.50 -2.69
CA THR A 44 22.23 9.69 -1.49
C THR A 44 21.49 10.38 -0.34
N VAL A 45 20.47 9.71 0.20
CA VAL A 45 19.67 10.20 1.33
C VAL A 45 19.76 9.23 2.52
N PRO A 46 19.75 9.72 3.76
CA PRO A 46 19.63 8.85 4.92
C PRO A 46 18.26 8.16 4.92
N MET A 47 18.25 6.85 5.19
CA MET A 47 17.04 6.04 5.32
C MET A 47 16.91 5.51 6.74
N THR A 48 15.67 5.23 7.15
CA THR A 48 15.35 4.65 8.45
C THR A 48 14.23 3.62 8.28
N THR A 49 14.11 2.70 9.23
CA THR A 49 13.02 1.72 9.27
C THR A 49 11.79 2.32 9.94
N LEU A 50 10.60 1.72 9.71
CA LEU A 50 9.42 2.07 10.49
C LEU A 50 9.64 1.81 11.99
N ALA A 51 10.40 0.77 12.34
CA ALA A 51 10.67 0.45 13.73
C ALA A 51 11.45 1.55 14.44
N ASP A 52 12.51 2.04 13.81
CA ASP A 52 13.31 3.14 14.35
C ASP A 52 12.51 4.44 14.37
N ALA A 53 11.74 4.73 13.31
CA ALA A 53 10.90 5.92 13.24
C ALA A 53 9.79 5.95 14.32
N LEU A 54 9.28 4.79 14.74
CA LEU A 54 8.28 4.67 15.79
C LEU A 54 8.89 4.58 17.19
N SER A 55 10.17 4.24 17.31
CA SER A 55 10.87 4.11 18.58
C SER A 55 10.90 5.46 19.32
N GLY A 56 10.58 5.44 20.62
CA GLY A 56 10.61 6.65 21.46
C GLY A 56 9.48 7.67 21.19
N THR A 57 8.61 7.46 20.22
CA THR A 57 7.51 8.39 19.89
C THR A 57 6.38 8.42 20.92
N GLY A 58 6.25 7.37 21.75
CA GLY A 58 5.10 7.17 22.64
C GLY A 58 3.80 6.82 21.90
N ILE A 59 3.87 6.46 20.61
CA ILE A 59 2.70 6.04 19.83
C ILE A 59 2.30 4.62 20.26
N ASP A 60 1.12 4.53 20.85
CA ASP A 60 0.50 3.28 21.29
C ASP A 60 -0.42 2.67 20.22
N GLU A 61 -1.01 3.50 19.34
CA GLU A 61 -1.85 3.06 18.23
C GLU A 61 -1.62 3.92 16.97
N ILE A 62 -1.47 3.24 15.82
CA ILE A 62 -1.53 3.83 14.49
C ILE A 62 -2.87 3.44 13.87
N SER A 63 -3.83 4.36 13.92
CA SER A 63 -5.20 4.09 13.47
C SER A 63 -5.32 3.79 11.97
N PHE A 64 -4.34 4.26 11.18
CA PHE A 64 -4.21 4.08 9.74
C PHE A 64 -2.77 4.33 9.28
N LEU A 65 -2.20 3.40 8.50
CA LEU A 65 -0.89 3.51 7.87
C LEU A 65 -1.07 3.42 6.35
N LYS A 66 -0.75 4.48 5.61
CA LYS A 66 -0.66 4.44 4.14
C LYS A 66 0.80 4.17 3.74
N ILE A 67 1.00 3.21 2.84
CA ILE A 67 2.28 2.89 2.23
C ILE A 67 2.11 3.08 0.72
N ASP A 68 2.89 4.01 0.18
CA ASP A 68 2.84 4.42 -1.23
C ASP A 68 4.27 4.72 -1.62
N VAL A 69 5.03 3.63 -1.76
CA VAL A 69 6.46 3.66 -2.02
C VAL A 69 6.69 2.80 -3.24
N GLU A 70 7.08 3.44 -4.32
CA GLU A 70 7.29 2.79 -5.61
C GLU A 70 8.26 1.60 -5.46
N ARG A 71 7.72 0.38 -5.56
CA ARG A 71 8.44 -0.92 -5.59
C ARG A 71 9.13 -1.38 -4.30
N ALA A 72 9.08 -0.59 -3.23
CA ALA A 72 9.78 -0.86 -1.95
C ALA A 72 8.82 -1.19 -0.80
N GLU A 73 7.60 -1.62 -1.11
CA GLU A 73 6.51 -1.76 -0.14
C GLU A 73 6.81 -2.85 0.88
N LEU A 74 7.39 -3.96 0.42
CA LEU A 74 7.74 -5.09 1.26
C LEU A 74 8.88 -4.73 2.23
N GLU A 75 9.86 -3.95 1.77
CA GLU A 75 10.97 -3.42 2.58
C GLU A 75 10.44 -2.54 3.71
N VAL A 76 9.45 -1.67 3.42
CA VAL A 76 8.78 -0.85 4.45
C VAL A 76 8.07 -1.74 5.48
N LEU A 77 7.32 -2.75 5.03
CA LEU A 77 6.62 -3.67 5.94
C LEU A 77 7.57 -4.51 6.80
N ASN A 78 8.67 -5.00 6.21
CA ASN A 78 9.72 -5.73 6.93
C ASN A 78 10.52 -4.85 7.90
N GLY A 79 10.43 -3.52 7.74
CA GLY A 79 10.99 -2.55 8.66
C GLY A 79 10.19 -2.35 9.95
N LEU A 80 9.03 -3.00 10.14
CA LEU A 80 8.29 -2.99 11.41
C LEU A 80 8.80 -4.10 12.35
N ALA A 81 9.00 -3.76 13.62
CA ALA A 81 9.30 -4.74 14.66
C ALA A 81 8.06 -5.56 15.03
N ASP A 82 8.27 -6.78 15.52
CA ASP A 82 7.19 -7.73 15.83
C ASP A 82 6.17 -7.19 16.85
N ASP A 83 6.64 -6.45 17.85
CA ASP A 83 5.84 -5.82 18.91
C ASP A 83 5.10 -4.54 18.44
N GLN A 84 5.49 -4.01 17.28
CA GLN A 84 4.85 -2.82 16.68
C GLN A 84 3.69 -3.18 15.77
N TRP A 85 3.67 -4.40 15.22
CA TRP A 85 2.56 -4.86 14.39
C TRP A 85 1.21 -4.63 15.08
N PRO A 86 0.98 -5.08 16.33
CA PRO A 86 -0.29 -4.86 17.04
C PRO A 86 -0.75 -3.40 17.13
N LYS A 87 0.17 -2.42 17.06
CA LYS A 87 -0.14 -0.99 17.14
C LYS A 87 -0.82 -0.48 15.87
N VAL A 88 -0.56 -1.09 14.72
CA VAL A 88 -1.18 -0.68 13.45
C VAL A 88 -2.57 -1.30 13.36
N ARG A 89 -3.59 -0.46 13.23
CA ARG A 89 -4.99 -0.92 13.17
C ARG A 89 -5.45 -1.24 11.75
N ARG A 90 -5.03 -0.41 10.78
CA ARG A 90 -5.44 -0.49 9.37
C ARG A 90 -4.29 -0.07 8.47
N LEU A 91 -4.18 -0.71 7.30
CA LEU A 91 -3.23 -0.32 6.26
C LEU A 91 -3.94 -0.07 4.92
N ALA A 92 -3.39 0.85 4.15
CA ALA A 92 -3.61 0.96 2.72
C ALA A 92 -2.24 0.94 2.03
N ILE A 93 -2.02 0.03 1.08
CA ILE A 93 -0.72 -0.17 0.43
C ILE A 93 -0.93 -0.16 -1.07
N GLU A 94 -0.20 0.69 -1.80
CA GLU A 94 -0.14 0.65 -3.25
C GLU A 94 1.01 -0.29 -3.65
N VAL A 95 0.68 -1.52 -4.07
CA VAL A 95 1.66 -2.58 -4.30
C VAL A 95 2.01 -2.73 -5.77
N HIS A 96 3.26 -2.44 -6.10
CA HIS A 96 3.86 -2.79 -7.37
C HIS A 96 4.09 -4.32 -7.46
N ASP A 97 3.18 -5.02 -8.14
CA ASP A 97 3.19 -6.49 -8.20
C ASP A 97 4.25 -7.04 -9.18
N ARG A 98 5.51 -6.98 -8.73
CA ARG A 98 6.65 -7.59 -9.42
C ARG A 98 6.97 -8.92 -8.75
N ASN A 99 7.14 -9.98 -9.55
CA ASN A 99 7.54 -11.30 -9.06
C ASN A 99 6.62 -11.89 -7.97
N GLY A 100 5.31 -11.61 -8.02
CA GLY A 100 4.33 -12.12 -7.06
C GLY A 100 4.28 -11.36 -5.73
N ARG A 101 4.81 -10.12 -5.69
CA ARG A 101 4.85 -9.29 -4.48
C ARG A 101 3.47 -9.04 -3.86
N LEU A 102 2.42 -8.95 -4.67
CA LEU A 102 1.06 -8.81 -4.15
C LEU A 102 0.68 -10.00 -3.26
N ALA A 103 0.97 -11.23 -3.72
CA ALA A 103 0.70 -12.44 -2.96
C ALA A 103 1.56 -12.49 -1.69
N GLU A 104 2.85 -12.17 -1.81
CA GLU A 104 3.78 -12.15 -0.67
C GLU A 104 3.35 -11.18 0.44
N ILE A 105 2.96 -9.96 0.08
CA ILE A 105 2.45 -8.96 1.02
C ILE A 105 1.10 -9.42 1.60
N GLY A 106 0.22 -9.98 0.77
CA GLY A 106 -1.06 -10.53 1.22
C GLY A 106 -0.88 -11.60 2.30
N GLU A 107 -0.01 -12.57 2.07
CA GLU A 107 0.31 -13.63 3.03
C GLU A 107 0.98 -13.09 4.30
N LEU A 108 1.88 -12.11 4.17
CA LEU A 108 2.48 -11.45 5.32
C LEU A 108 1.42 -10.82 6.22
N LEU A 109 0.51 -10.04 5.64
CA LEU A 109 -0.56 -9.38 6.37
C LEU A 109 -1.55 -10.38 7.00
N ASP A 110 -1.88 -11.46 6.29
CA ASP A 110 -2.73 -12.53 6.81
C ASP A 110 -2.10 -13.21 8.04
N ARG A 111 -0.80 -13.57 7.96
CA ARG A 111 -0.04 -14.11 9.11
C ARG A 111 0.01 -13.17 10.31
N ARG A 112 -0.10 -11.85 10.09
CA ARG A 112 -0.14 -10.82 11.14
C ARG A 112 -1.55 -10.55 11.68
N GLY A 113 -2.55 -11.30 11.20
CA GLY A 113 -3.94 -11.26 11.67
C GLY A 113 -4.79 -10.16 11.03
N TYR A 114 -4.41 -9.66 9.85
CA TYR A 114 -5.22 -8.72 9.10
C TYR A 114 -6.12 -9.45 8.12
N ARG A 115 -7.33 -8.93 7.93
CA ARG A 115 -8.13 -9.20 6.74
C ARG A 115 -7.57 -8.37 5.60
N VAL A 116 -7.29 -8.99 4.46
CA VAL A 116 -6.74 -8.33 3.28
C VAL A 116 -7.80 -8.30 2.17
N GLU A 117 -8.00 -7.13 1.59
CA GLU A 117 -8.85 -6.90 0.42
C GLU A 117 -7.99 -6.24 -0.67
N CYS A 118 -7.91 -6.90 -1.83
CA CYS A 118 -7.17 -6.41 -2.99
C CYS A 118 -8.11 -5.70 -3.95
N LEU A 119 -7.76 -4.48 -4.34
CA LEU A 119 -8.49 -3.67 -5.30
C LEU A 119 -7.56 -3.29 -6.45
N ARG A 120 -8.09 -3.29 -7.66
CA ARG A 120 -7.45 -2.73 -8.86
C ARG A 120 -8.43 -1.77 -9.49
N GLU A 121 -8.00 -0.55 -9.78
CA GLU A 121 -8.86 0.39 -10.51
C GLU A 121 -8.87 0.03 -12.00
N GLU A 122 -10.04 0.10 -12.64
CA GLU A 122 -10.23 -0.30 -14.04
C GLU A 122 -9.39 0.54 -15.01
N TYR A 123 -9.12 1.81 -14.67
CA TYR A 123 -8.25 2.70 -15.43
C TYR A 123 -6.78 2.29 -15.42
N PHE A 124 -6.40 1.30 -14.62
CA PHE A 124 -5.07 0.69 -14.64
C PHE A 124 -5.11 -0.75 -15.21
N SER A 125 -6.17 -1.10 -15.94
CA SER A 125 -6.20 -2.34 -16.69
C SER A 125 -5.15 -2.28 -17.82
N GLY A 126 -4.33 -3.32 -17.93
CA GLY A 126 -3.25 -3.40 -18.91
C GLY A 126 -1.91 -2.78 -18.49
N THR A 127 -1.83 -2.13 -17.33
CA THR A 127 -0.56 -1.67 -16.72
C THR A 127 -0.07 -2.61 -15.62
N ARG A 128 1.21 -2.45 -15.27
CA ARG A 128 1.78 -2.97 -14.01
C ARG A 128 1.59 -2.00 -12.84
N HIS A 129 0.68 -1.05 -12.98
CA HIS A 129 0.38 -0.06 -11.93
C HIS A 129 -0.03 -0.76 -10.63
N PRO A 130 0.32 -0.19 -9.47
CA PRO A 130 0.13 -0.82 -8.19
C PRO A 130 -1.32 -1.21 -7.90
N TYR A 131 -1.49 -2.35 -7.22
CA TYR A 131 -2.75 -2.74 -6.62
C TYR A 131 -2.98 -1.97 -5.33
N GLY A 132 -4.19 -1.49 -5.10
CA GLY A 132 -4.60 -1.01 -3.79
C GLY A 132 -4.91 -2.17 -2.86
N LEU A 133 -4.04 -2.46 -1.91
CA LEU A 133 -4.34 -3.35 -0.78
C LEU A 133 -4.96 -2.55 0.36
N ARG A 134 -6.14 -2.94 0.81
CA ARG A 134 -6.72 -2.47 2.07
C ARG A 134 -6.66 -3.60 3.08
N SER A 135 -6.23 -3.30 4.29
CA SER A 135 -6.23 -4.29 5.36
C SER A 135 -6.66 -3.72 6.70
N SER A 136 -7.33 -4.55 7.48
CA SER A 136 -7.82 -4.20 8.80
C SER A 136 -7.72 -5.39 9.74
N ARG A 137 -7.33 -5.15 10.99
CA ARG A 137 -7.36 -6.21 12.01
C ARG A 137 -8.79 -6.68 12.23
N LEU A 138 -8.98 -7.99 12.37
CA LEU A 138 -10.22 -8.54 12.91
C LEU A 138 -10.33 -8.04 14.35
N THR A 139 -11.24 -7.11 14.61
CA THR A 139 -11.61 -6.83 15.99
C THR A 139 -12.27 -8.10 16.52
N LYS A 140 -11.74 -8.65 17.62
CA LYS A 140 -12.53 -9.61 18.41
C LYS A 140 -13.85 -8.89 18.70
N ALA A 141 -14.95 -9.41 18.19
CA ALA A 141 -16.27 -8.93 18.57
C ALA A 141 -16.27 -8.85 20.10
N ARG A 142 -16.58 -7.67 20.65
CA ARG A 142 -16.77 -7.54 22.09
C ARG A 142 -17.83 -8.57 22.46
N SER A 143 -17.42 -9.60 23.20
CA SER A 143 -18.31 -10.60 23.76
C SER A 143 -19.20 -9.89 24.77
N SER A 144 -20.45 -9.66 24.39
CA SER A 144 -21.52 -9.38 25.34
C SER A 144 -22.69 -10.30 25.02
N CYS A 145 -22.69 -11.48 25.63
CA CYS A 145 -23.96 -12.08 26.04
C CYS A 145 -24.55 -11.19 27.14
N PRO A 146 -25.83 -10.87 27.03
CA PRO A 146 -26.79 -11.23 28.06
C PRO A 146 -27.90 -12.06 27.40
N GLY A 147 -28.21 -13.25 27.88
CA GLY A 147 -28.79 -13.44 29.20
C GLY A 147 -30.30 -13.60 29.02
N GLN A 148 -30.77 -14.83 29.19
CA GLN A 148 -32.17 -15.25 29.11
C GLN A 148 -33.09 -14.33 29.91
N HIS A 149 -34.24 -13.97 29.35
CA HIS A 149 -35.48 -13.89 30.11
C HIS A 149 -36.63 -14.49 29.32
N HIS A 150 -37.09 -15.64 29.82
CA HIS A 150 -38.48 -16.08 29.78
C HIS A 150 -39.44 -14.89 29.91
N ARG A 151 -40.52 -14.88 29.11
CA ARG A 151 -41.87 -14.77 29.65
C ARG A 151 -42.91 -15.33 28.67
N SER A 152 -43.75 -16.15 29.25
CA SER A 152 -44.88 -16.87 28.69
C SER A 152 -46.01 -15.95 28.21
N SER A 153 -46.85 -16.54 27.37
CA SER A 153 -48.24 -16.22 27.00
C SER A 153 -48.96 -15.14 27.82
N GLN A 154 -49.63 -14.23 27.11
CA GLN A 154 -51.08 -14.09 27.08
C GLN A 154 -51.51 -13.57 25.70
#